data_AF-A0A8H6EPU4-F1
#
_entry.id   AF-A0A8H6EPU4-F1
#
_cell.length_a   1.000
_cell.length_b   1.000
_cell.length_c   1.000
_cell.angle_alpha   90.00
_cell.angle_beta   90.00
_cell.angle_gamma   90.00
#
_symmetry.space_group_name_H-M   'P 1'
#
loop_
_entity.id
_entity.type
_entity.pdbx_description
1 polymer ?
#
loop_
_entity_poly.entity_id
_entity_poly.type
_entity_poly.pdbx_seq_one_letter_code
_entity_poly.pdbx_strand_id
1 'polypeptide(L)'
;MSYSKQNVSSLSSTPAISSVTPMTGTVQSLVTGDSSAQEQRDAEISHEADVIRELQDVELLPILLDLVESLRMGKLAPKDFDNAAGRIRVLLARGKALVNQISGLSESPEVGIEKVGELEDRMERKRAILEEFHKEVNKNFGNSKQTKADEHATVDDEGKMDVN
;
A
#
# COMPACT_ATOMS: atom_id res chain seq x y z
N MET A 1 57.24 -35.79 -19.71
CA MET A 1 56.71 -37.12 -19.30
C MET A 1 55.23 -36.93 -18.99
N SER A 2 54.33 -37.23 -19.93
CA SER A 2 53.67 -38.55 -20.14
C SER A 2 52.50 -38.72 -19.16
N TYR A 3 51.28 -38.28 -19.51
CA TYR A 3 50.19 -38.94 -20.28
C TYR A 3 49.17 -39.71 -19.41
N SER A 4 47.88 -39.36 -19.55
CA SER A 4 46.68 -40.23 -19.72
C SER A 4 45.46 -39.55 -19.09
N LYS A 5 44.50 -39.04 -19.88
CA LYS A 5 43.29 -39.73 -20.44
C LYS A 5 42.39 -40.23 -19.29
N GLN A 6 41.12 -39.86 -19.19
CA GLN A 6 39.99 -40.19 -20.08
C GLN A 6 38.80 -39.25 -19.80
N ASN A 7 37.66 -39.26 -20.48
CA ASN A 7 37.21 -39.37 -21.88
C ASN A 7 35.66 -39.20 -21.78
N VAL A 8 35.10 -38.55 -22.79
CA VAL A 8 33.69 -38.30 -23.16
C VAL A 8 32.59 -39.23 -22.62
N SER A 9 31.38 -38.69 -22.40
CA SER A 9 30.20 -39.00 -23.25
C SER A 9 28.93 -38.27 -22.78
N SER A 10 28.30 -37.61 -23.75
CA SER A 10 26.96 -37.02 -23.77
C SER A 10 25.86 -38.08 -23.77
N LEU A 11 24.75 -37.87 -23.04
CA LEU A 11 23.45 -38.46 -23.39
C LEU A 11 22.29 -37.56 -22.93
N SER A 12 21.46 -37.18 -23.90
CA SER A 12 20.12 -36.63 -23.74
C SER A 12 19.15 -37.64 -23.14
N SER A 13 18.19 -37.19 -22.34
CA SER A 13 16.87 -37.83 -22.17
C SER A 13 15.88 -36.89 -21.47
N THR A 14 14.86 -36.44 -22.18
CA THR A 14 13.50 -36.28 -21.65
C THR A 14 12.70 -37.52 -22.08
N PRO A 15 11.49 -37.84 -21.54
CA PRO A 15 10.66 -37.09 -20.60
C PRO A 15 10.19 -37.92 -19.38
N ALA A 16 9.77 -37.25 -18.30
CA ALA A 16 8.92 -37.86 -17.28
C ALA A 16 7.60 -37.08 -17.23
N ILE A 17 6.54 -37.75 -17.68
CA ILE A 17 5.15 -37.31 -17.57
C ILE A 17 4.77 -37.44 -16.09
N SER A 18 4.71 -36.30 -15.38
CA SER A 18 4.11 -36.25 -14.04
C SER A 18 2.66 -35.82 -14.16
N SER A 19 1.80 -36.67 -13.60
CA SER A 19 0.36 -36.60 -13.47
C SER A 19 -0.20 -35.21 -13.13
N VAL A 20 -1.23 -34.80 -13.88
CA VAL A 20 -2.08 -33.66 -13.56
C VAL A 20 -3.00 -34.06 -12.38
N THR A 21 -2.76 -33.49 -11.21
CA THR A 21 -3.77 -33.44 -10.14
C THR A 21 -4.69 -32.24 -10.37
N PRO A 22 -6.02 -32.41 -10.47
CA PRO A 22 -6.94 -31.27 -10.46
C PRO A 22 -6.97 -30.66 -9.06
N MET A 23 -6.43 -29.45 -8.90
CA MET A 23 -6.67 -28.64 -7.71
C MET A 23 -8.13 -28.20 -7.71
N THR A 24 -8.93 -28.81 -6.85
CA THR A 24 -10.26 -28.32 -6.48
C THR A 24 -10.11 -26.93 -5.87
N GLY A 25 -10.48 -25.90 -6.64
CA GLY A 25 -10.47 -24.52 -6.18
C GLY A 25 -11.45 -24.34 -5.03
N THR A 26 -10.92 -24.06 -3.84
CA THR A 26 -11.71 -23.39 -2.82
C THR A 26 -11.81 -21.93 -3.25
N VAL A 27 -12.98 -21.54 -3.76
CA VAL A 27 -13.32 -20.13 -4.01
C VAL A 27 -13.47 -19.48 -2.64
N GLN A 28 -12.38 -18.93 -2.10
CA GLN A 28 -12.46 -18.06 -0.93
C GLN A 28 -13.14 -16.76 -1.36
N SER A 29 -14.34 -16.57 -0.82
CA SER A 29 -15.14 -15.37 -0.89
C SER A 29 -14.34 -14.15 -0.41
N LEU A 30 -13.89 -13.32 -1.36
CA LEU A 30 -13.21 -12.05 -1.14
C LEU A 30 -14.23 -10.96 -0.77
N VAL A 31 -14.71 -10.90 0.48
CA VAL A 31 -15.62 -9.81 0.91
C VAL A 31 -15.42 -9.29 2.35
N THR A 32 -14.27 -9.53 2.97
CA THR A 32 -14.02 -9.07 4.37
C THR A 32 -12.65 -8.42 4.55
N GLY A 33 -12.17 -7.65 3.57
CA GLY A 33 -10.84 -7.03 3.60
C GLY A 33 -10.77 -5.55 4.03
N ASP A 34 -11.90 -4.86 4.21
CA ASP A 34 -11.91 -3.39 4.30
C ASP A 34 -12.07 -2.85 5.73
N SER A 35 -12.80 -3.54 6.61
CA SER A 35 -13.09 -3.04 7.96
C SER A 35 -11.86 -2.96 8.87
N SER A 36 -10.94 -3.93 8.80
CA SER A 36 -9.74 -3.93 9.65
C SER A 36 -8.74 -2.84 9.26
N ALA A 37 -8.65 -2.52 7.96
CA ALA A 37 -7.74 -1.49 7.46
C ALA A 37 -8.21 -0.08 7.81
N GLN A 38 -9.53 0.15 7.82
CA GLN A 38 -10.12 1.42 8.22
C GLN A 38 -9.95 1.66 9.73
N GLU A 39 -10.26 0.66 10.57
CA GLU A 39 -10.11 0.74 12.03
C GLU A 39 -8.66 1.02 12.47
N GLN A 40 -7.67 0.45 11.77
CA GLN A 40 -6.26 0.74 12.05
C GLN A 40 -5.87 2.17 11.71
N ARG A 41 -6.36 2.74 10.60
CA ARG A 41 -6.10 4.15 10.27
C ARG A 41 -6.74 5.10 11.27
N ASP A 42 -7.97 4.83 11.67
CA ASP A 42 -8.68 5.67 12.64
C ASP A 42 -7.97 5.66 14.01
N ALA A 43 -7.42 4.51 14.41
CA ALA A 43 -6.60 4.39 15.61
C ALA A 43 -5.26 5.15 15.50
N GLU A 44 -4.58 5.08 14.35
CA GLU A 44 -3.35 5.84 14.07
C GLU A 44 -3.60 7.36 14.12
N ILE A 45 -4.67 7.84 13.47
CA ILE A 45 -5.04 9.26 13.47
C ILE A 45 -5.39 9.74 14.88
N SER A 46 -6.12 8.93 15.65
CA SER A 46 -6.43 9.26 17.06
C SER A 46 -5.16 9.36 17.90
N HIS A 47 -4.20 8.44 17.69
CA HIS A 47 -2.94 8.45 18.41
C HIS A 47 -2.10 9.69 18.07
N GLU A 48 -1.99 10.04 16.79
CA GLU A 48 -1.29 11.24 16.34
C GLU A 48 -1.92 12.52 16.92
N ALA A 49 -3.25 12.60 16.98
CA ALA A 49 -3.94 13.74 17.59
C ALA A 49 -3.61 13.91 19.08
N ASP A 50 -3.46 12.81 19.82
CA ASP A 50 -3.06 12.84 21.23
C ASP A 50 -1.58 13.26 21.39
N VAL A 51 -0.69 12.79 20.50
CA VAL A 51 0.72 13.20 20.49
C VAL A 51 0.87 14.68 20.16
N ILE A 52 0.07 15.22 19.25
CA ILE A 52 0.06 16.66 18.92
C ILE A 52 -0.38 17.49 20.12
N ARG A 53 -1.40 17.05 20.87
CA ARG A 53 -1.81 17.71 22.12
C ARG A 53 -0.70 17.68 23.15
N GLU A 54 -0.07 16.53 23.35
CA GLU A 54 1.05 16.41 24.29
C GLU A 54 2.22 17.32 23.89
N LEU A 55 2.51 17.47 22.59
CA LEU A 55 3.54 18.35 22.09
C LEU A 55 3.21 19.83 22.35
N GLN A 56 1.94 20.21 22.22
CA GLN A 56 1.47 21.57 22.52
C GLN A 56 1.65 21.92 24.00
N ASP A 57 1.53 20.93 24.90
CA ASP A 57 1.74 21.10 26.33
C ASP A 57 3.23 21.23 26.72
N VAL A 58 4.17 20.99 25.81
CA VAL A 58 5.62 21.19 26.04
C VAL A 58 5.96 22.69 25.96
N GLU A 59 5.71 23.41 27.05
CA GLU A 59 6.01 24.84 27.15
C GLU A 59 7.49 25.11 27.47
N LEU A 60 8.33 25.30 26.43
CA LEU A 60 9.76 25.57 26.60
C LEU A 60 10.09 27.03 26.95
N LEU A 61 9.35 27.97 26.37
CA LEU A 61 9.65 29.41 26.47
C LEU A 61 9.55 29.97 27.88
N PRO A 62 8.51 29.66 28.69
CA PRO A 62 8.42 30.16 30.06
C PRO A 62 9.60 29.69 30.91
N ILE A 63 9.99 28.42 30.77
CA ILE A 63 11.10 27.81 31.53
C ILE A 63 12.44 28.43 31.13
N LEU A 64 12.63 28.72 29.84
CA LEU A 64 13.83 29.40 29.35
C LEU A 64 13.89 30.85 29.89
N LEU A 65 12.76 31.55 29.89
CA LEU A 65 12.67 32.92 30.40
C LEU A 65 12.99 32.98 31.90
N ASP A 66 12.40 32.10 32.70
CA ASP A 66 12.67 31.98 34.14
C ASP A 66 14.15 31.70 34.42
N LEU A 67 14.78 30.84 33.60
CA LEU A 67 16.20 30.49 33.74
C LEU A 67 17.11 31.70 33.46
N VAL A 68 16.84 32.43 32.37
CA VAL A 68 17.58 33.64 31.99
C VAL A 68 17.38 34.75 33.01
N GLU A 69 16.15 34.92 33.50
CA GLU A 69 15.84 35.94 34.49
C GLU A 69 16.48 35.62 35.85
N SER A 70 16.49 34.35 36.26
CA SER A 70 17.17 33.90 37.49
C SER A 70 18.68 34.15 37.43
N LEU A 71 19.31 33.96 36.26
CA LEU A 71 20.71 34.31 36.04
C LEU A 71 20.92 35.84 36.10
N ARG A 72 20.07 36.62 35.43
CA ARG A 72 20.14 38.08 35.40
C ARG A 72 19.99 38.70 36.80
N MET A 73 19.08 38.16 37.61
CA MET A 73 18.84 38.62 38.99
C MET A 73 19.90 38.14 39.99
N GLY A 74 20.86 37.30 39.56
CA GLY A 74 21.87 36.71 40.44
C GLY A 74 21.34 35.63 41.38
N LYS A 75 20.10 35.16 41.18
CA LYS A 75 19.51 34.03 41.93
C LYS A 75 20.15 32.70 41.56
N LEU A 76 20.70 32.62 40.35
CA LEU A 76 21.43 31.47 39.82
C LEU A 76 22.87 31.88 39.51
N ALA A 77 23.83 31.13 40.03
CA ALA A 77 25.24 31.37 39.70
C ALA A 77 25.54 30.87 38.28
N PRO A 78 26.42 31.54 37.51
CA PRO A 78 26.75 31.13 36.14
C PRO A 78 27.26 29.68 36.03
N LYS A 79 27.99 29.20 37.04
CA LYS A 79 28.48 27.82 37.11
C LYS A 79 27.37 26.77 37.21
N ASP A 80 26.22 27.15 37.75
CA ASP A 80 25.07 26.27 37.98
C ASP A 80 24.03 26.35 36.85
N PHE A 81 24.26 27.26 35.88
CA PHE A 81 23.36 27.47 34.74
C PHE A 81 23.16 26.21 33.91
N ASP A 82 24.25 25.48 33.62
CA ASP A 82 24.14 24.26 32.81
C ASP A 82 23.32 23.17 33.52
N ASN A 83 23.48 23.04 34.84
CA ASN A 83 22.70 22.10 35.64
C ASN A 83 21.21 22.48 35.61
N ALA A 84 20.89 23.77 35.81
CA ALA A 84 19.53 24.28 35.74
C ALA A 84 18.89 24.14 34.33
N ALA A 85 19.70 24.20 33.27
CA ALA A 85 19.28 23.93 31.89
C ALA A 85 19.00 22.43 31.62
N GLY A 86 19.34 21.52 32.54
CA GLY A 86 19.06 20.09 32.42
C GLY A 86 17.59 19.78 32.15
N ARG A 87 16.67 20.47 32.81
CA ARG A 87 15.21 20.31 32.60
C ARG A 87 14.80 20.67 31.17
N ILE A 88 15.40 21.72 30.60
CA ILE A 88 15.15 22.17 29.22
C ILE A 88 15.63 21.09 28.23
N ARG A 89 16.78 20.47 28.48
CA ARG A 89 17.29 19.37 27.66
C ARG A 89 16.36 18.15 27.66
N VAL A 90 15.82 17.79 28.83
CA VAL A 90 14.86 16.67 28.94
C VAL A 90 13.57 16.98 28.19
N LEU A 91 13.04 18.20 28.31
CA LEU A 91 11.85 18.64 27.57
C LEU A 91 12.08 18.63 26.06
N LEU A 92 13.23 19.10 25.59
CA LEU A 92 13.60 19.05 24.18
C LEU A 92 13.73 17.61 23.67
N ALA A 93 14.32 16.72 24.47
CA ALA A 93 14.42 15.30 24.11
C ALA A 93 13.03 14.64 24.00
N ARG A 94 12.13 14.94 24.94
CA ARG A 94 10.73 14.50 24.90
C ARG A 94 10.00 15.05 23.68
N GLY A 95 10.09 16.36 23.42
CA GLY A 95 9.46 16.99 22.26
C GLY A 95 9.95 16.39 20.94
N LYS A 96 11.26 16.13 20.81
CA LYS A 96 11.80 15.41 19.65
C LYS A 96 11.26 13.99 19.51
N ALA A 97 11.11 13.26 20.61
CA ALA A 97 10.52 11.93 20.58
C ALA A 97 9.06 11.96 20.12
N LEU A 98 8.26 12.93 20.59
CA LEU A 98 6.87 13.12 20.19
C LEU A 98 6.76 13.48 18.70
N VAL A 99 7.59 14.40 18.21
CA VAL A 99 7.61 14.75 16.77
C VAL A 99 7.93 13.54 15.89
N ASN A 100 8.83 12.66 16.34
CA ASN A 100 9.19 11.44 15.61
C ASN A 100 8.10 10.35 15.64
N GLN A 101 7.09 10.47 16.51
CA GLN A 101 5.96 9.54 16.55
C GLN A 101 4.86 9.91 15.55
N ILE A 102 4.85 11.15 15.06
CA ILE A 102 3.88 11.63 14.09
C ILE A 102 4.41 11.32 12.68
N SER A 103 3.67 10.51 11.93
CA SER A 103 4.02 10.19 10.55
C SER A 103 3.98 11.46 9.68
N GLY A 104 4.86 11.60 8.69
CA GLY A 104 4.84 12.79 7.82
C GLY A 104 5.56 14.04 8.36
N LEU A 105 5.74 14.20 9.68
CA LEU A 105 6.39 15.40 10.24
C LEU A 105 7.92 15.33 10.24
N SER A 106 8.50 14.13 10.27
CA SER A 106 9.96 13.93 10.21
C SER A 106 10.50 13.92 8.77
N GLU A 107 9.62 13.92 7.77
CA GLU A 107 9.98 13.88 6.36
C GLU A 107 9.86 15.26 5.72
N SER A 108 10.76 15.55 4.77
CA SER A 108 10.73 16.82 4.04
C SER A 108 9.47 16.86 3.16
N PRO A 109 8.83 18.03 2.99
CA PRO A 109 7.66 18.17 2.11
C PRO A 109 7.89 17.60 0.69
N GLU A 110 9.10 17.72 0.17
CA GLU A 110 9.52 17.20 -1.13
C GLU A 110 9.44 15.66 -1.20
N VAL A 111 9.82 14.98 -0.12
CA VAL A 111 9.73 13.51 -0.01
C VAL A 111 8.28 13.05 0.03
N GLY A 112 7.41 13.84 0.66
CA GLY A 112 5.97 13.61 0.65
C GLY A 112 5.39 13.68 -0.77
N ILE A 113 5.76 14.70 -1.54
CA ILE A 113 5.32 14.87 -2.94
C ILE A 113 5.81 13.72 -3.82
N GLU A 114 7.07 13.30 -3.67
CA GLU A 114 7.64 12.17 -4.41
C GLU A 114 6.88 10.87 -4.15
N LYS A 115 6.60 10.56 -2.87
CA LYS A 115 5.81 9.38 -2.49
C LYS A 115 4.39 9.39 -3.07
N VAL A 116 3.75 10.56 -3.10
CA VAL A 116 2.41 10.68 -3.72
C VAL A 116 2.50 10.36 -5.21
N GLY A 117 3.48 10.93 -5.92
CA GLY A 117 3.71 10.62 -7.34
C GLY A 117 3.97 9.13 -7.58
N GLU A 118 4.79 8.48 -6.76
CA GLU A 118 5.02 7.03 -6.85
C GLU A 118 3.76 6.19 -6.56
N LEU A 119 2.89 6.65 -5.65
CA LEU A 119 1.61 5.99 -5.38
C LEU A 119 0.68 6.12 -6.59
N GLU A 120 0.56 7.31 -7.16
CA GLU A 120 -0.26 7.59 -8.35
C GLU A 120 0.21 6.73 -9.53
N ASP A 121 1.52 6.68 -9.80
CA ASP A 121 2.10 5.84 -10.86
C ASP A 121 1.82 4.35 -10.67
N ARG A 122 1.84 3.87 -9.41
CA ARG A 122 1.51 2.48 -9.09
C ARG A 122 0.02 2.21 -9.25
N MET A 123 -0.84 3.15 -8.86
CA MET A 123 -2.27 3.05 -9.06
C MET A 123 -2.62 3.01 -10.55
N GLU A 124 -2.01 3.87 -11.35
CA GLU A 124 -2.23 3.93 -12.79
C GLU A 124 -1.79 2.63 -13.47
N ARG A 125 -0.60 2.10 -13.12
CA ARG A 125 -0.14 0.80 -13.61
C ARG A 125 -1.11 -0.34 -13.25
N LYS A 126 -1.59 -0.38 -12.01
CA LYS A 126 -2.57 -1.39 -11.58
C LYS A 126 -3.89 -1.24 -12.34
N ARG A 127 -4.35 -0.01 -12.54
CA ARG A 127 -5.57 0.30 -13.30
C ARG A 127 -5.45 -0.16 -14.75
N ALA A 128 -4.34 0.13 -15.41
CA ALA A 128 -4.08 -0.29 -16.79
C ALA A 128 -4.10 -1.83 -16.93
N ILE A 129 -3.46 -2.55 -16.01
CA ILE A 129 -3.48 -4.02 -15.99
C ILE A 129 -4.90 -4.56 -15.80
N LEU A 130 -5.69 -3.95 -14.90
CA LEU A 130 -7.06 -4.35 -14.68
C LEU A 130 -7.95 -4.08 -15.90
N GLU A 131 -7.75 -2.96 -16.60
CA GLU A 131 -8.46 -2.67 -17.86
C GLU A 131 -8.09 -3.65 -18.97
N GLU A 132 -6.80 -3.98 -19.11
CA GLU A 132 -6.32 -4.96 -20.07
C GLU A 132 -6.92 -6.34 -19.78
N PHE A 133 -6.87 -6.77 -18.51
CA PHE A 133 -7.50 -8.00 -18.07
C PHE A 133 -9.01 -8.01 -18.36
N HIS A 134 -9.72 -6.93 -18.06
CA HIS A 134 -11.15 -6.81 -18.32
C HIS A 134 -11.47 -6.89 -19.82
N LYS A 135 -10.66 -6.25 -20.69
CA LYS A 135 -10.79 -6.34 -22.15
C LYS A 135 -10.58 -7.77 -22.64
N GLU A 136 -9.57 -8.46 -22.14
CA GLU A 136 -9.23 -9.83 -22.54
C GLU A 136 -10.32 -10.83 -22.10
N VAL A 137 -10.85 -10.66 -20.88
CA VAL A 137 -11.98 -11.47 -20.39
C VAL A 137 -13.24 -11.23 -21.22
N ASN A 138 -13.58 -9.97 -21.52
CA ASN A 138 -14.75 -9.68 -22.36
C ASN A 138 -14.59 -10.21 -23.80
N LYS A 139 -13.37 -10.19 -24.35
CA LYS A 139 -13.10 -10.74 -25.69
C LYS A 139 -13.25 -12.26 -25.72
N ASN A 140 -12.76 -12.96 -24.69
CA ASN A 140 -12.75 -14.42 -24.65
C ASN A 140 -14.05 -15.04 -24.14
N PHE A 141 -14.83 -14.31 -23.33
CA PHE A 141 -16.06 -14.82 -22.71
C PHE A 141 -17.33 -14.05 -23.07
N GLY A 142 -17.22 -12.83 -23.62
CA GLY A 142 -18.35 -11.95 -23.95
C GLY A 142 -19.06 -12.24 -25.27
N ASN A 143 -18.49 -13.07 -26.16
CA ASN A 143 -19.10 -13.41 -27.46
C ASN A 143 -20.10 -14.59 -27.41
N SER A 144 -20.50 -15.07 -26.23
CA SER A 144 -21.33 -16.28 -26.08
C SER A 144 -22.84 -16.07 -26.23
N LYS A 145 -23.33 -14.89 -26.62
CA LYS A 145 -24.78 -14.58 -26.68
C LYS A 145 -25.35 -14.18 -28.05
N GLN A 146 -24.65 -14.39 -29.17
CA GLN A 146 -25.19 -13.97 -30.47
C GLN A 146 -24.85 -14.90 -31.64
N THR A 147 -25.22 -16.17 -31.52
CA THR A 147 -25.38 -17.07 -32.69
C THR A 147 -26.55 -18.03 -32.45
N LYS A 148 -27.77 -17.56 -32.73
CA LYS A 148 -28.96 -18.38 -33.09
C LYS A 148 -30.17 -17.47 -33.32
N ALA A 149 -30.05 -16.62 -34.34
CA ALA A 149 -31.19 -16.17 -35.13
C ALA A 149 -30.72 -16.33 -36.58
N ASP A 150 -31.59 -16.90 -37.41
CA ASP A 150 -31.34 -17.30 -38.80
C ASP A 150 -30.71 -18.68 -38.97
N GLU A 151 -31.55 -19.71 -38.93
CA GLU A 151 -31.89 -20.47 -40.13
C GLU A 151 -32.99 -21.52 -39.83
N HIS A 152 -33.87 -21.70 -40.83
CA HIS A 152 -34.76 -22.86 -41.05
C HIS A 152 -36.22 -22.81 -40.53
N ALA A 153 -37.12 -22.34 -41.40
CA ALA A 153 -38.36 -23.05 -41.77
C ALA A 153 -38.94 -22.47 -43.07
N THR A 154 -38.51 -23.03 -44.21
CA THR A 154 -39.31 -23.04 -45.45
C THR A 154 -40.24 -24.26 -45.44
N VAL A 155 -41.29 -24.17 -46.26
CA VAL A 155 -42.20 -25.21 -46.79
C VAL A 155 -43.60 -25.25 -46.16
N ASP A 156 -44.49 -24.52 -46.85
CA ASP A 156 -45.75 -24.94 -47.49
C ASP A 156 -46.85 -25.64 -46.66
N ASP A 157 -48.03 -25.00 -46.57
CA ASP A 157 -49.31 -25.68 -46.81
C ASP A 157 -50.41 -24.69 -47.23
N GLU A 158 -51.27 -25.15 -48.13
CA GLU A 158 -52.26 -24.42 -48.90
C GLU A 158 -53.48 -23.94 -48.10
N GLY A 159 -54.12 -22.85 -48.52
CA GLY A 159 -55.44 -22.47 -48.02
C GLY A 159 -56.01 -21.16 -48.56
N LYS A 160 -56.67 -21.23 -49.73
CA LYS A 160 -57.58 -20.21 -50.27
C LYS A 160 -58.50 -19.59 -49.19
N MET A 161 -58.75 -18.28 -49.25
CA MET A 161 -59.95 -17.72 -49.91
C MET A 161 -60.02 -16.19 -49.74
N ASP A 162 -60.20 -15.50 -50.86
CA ASP A 162 -60.66 -14.12 -50.97
C ASP A 162 -62.01 -13.92 -50.27
N VAL A 163 -62.17 -12.78 -49.59
CA VAL A 163 -63.47 -12.08 -49.52
C VAL A 163 -63.31 -10.59 -49.19
N ASN A 164 -63.73 -9.77 -50.16
CA ASN A 164 -64.22 -8.37 -50.17
C ASN A 164 -63.70 -7.34 -49.16
#